data_AF-A0A348TQU5-F1
#
_entry.id   AF-A0A348TQU5-F1
#
_cell.length_a   1.000
_cell.length_b   1.000
_cell.length_c   1.000
_cell.angle_alpha   90.00
_cell.angle_beta   90.00
_cell.angle_gamma   90.00
#
_symmetry.space_group_name_H-M   'P 1'
#
loop_
_entity.id
_entity.type
_entity.pdbx_description
1 polymer ?
#
loop_
_entity_poly.entity_id
_entity_poly.type
_entity_poly.pdbx_seq_one_letter_code
_entity_poly.pdbx_strand_id
1 'polypeptide(L)'
;MDILGALLKNGVKLGKAIEQENKSPFKLQKKQLKKLLKMSMFTEIGKKYHFDRVLAPLGLLSLSNKREFYNRYKKNVPIYSYNKIYNEFWYKSLDGKPNVTW
;
A
#
# COMPACT_ATOMS: atom_id res chain seq x y z
N MET A 1 -27.28 18.75 35.02
CA MET A 1 -26.48 17.55 34.71
C MET A 1 -26.56 17.36 33.20
N ASP A 2 -25.49 17.68 32.48
CA ASP A 2 -25.51 17.75 31.02
C ASP A 2 -25.26 16.37 30.41
N ILE A 3 -26.34 15.60 30.31
CA ILE A 3 -26.37 14.26 29.68
C ILE A 3 -25.77 14.33 28.26
N LEU A 4 -26.02 15.43 27.54
CA LEU A 4 -25.46 15.68 26.21
C LEU A 4 -23.92 15.76 26.22
N GLY A 5 -23.35 16.45 27.20
CA GLY A 5 -21.89 16.60 27.32
C GLY A 5 -21.21 15.27 27.63
N ALA A 6 -21.84 14.44 28.46
CA ALA A 6 -21.35 13.09 28.77
C ALA A 6 -21.42 12.17 27.53
N LEU A 7 -22.51 12.22 26.77
CA LEU A 7 -22.66 11.45 25.53
C LEU A 7 -21.63 11.84 24.46
N LEU A 8 -21.44 13.14 24.22
CA LEU A 8 -20.43 13.63 23.27
C LEU A 8 -19.02 13.21 23.69
N LYS A 9 -18.68 13.36 24.98
CA LYS A 9 -17.36 12.97 25.51
C LYS A 9 -17.11 11.46 25.38
N ASN A 10 -18.14 10.64 25.58
CA ASN A 10 -18.04 9.19 25.44
C ASN A 10 -17.94 8.77 23.96
N GLY A 11 -18.67 9.43 23.06
CA GLY A 11 -18.52 9.22 21.61
C GLY A 11 -17.12 9.55 21.12
N VAL A 12 -16.55 10.68 21.55
CA VAL A 12 -15.16 11.06 21.22
C VAL A 12 -14.15 10.07 21.81
N LYS A 13 -14.34 9.62 23.06
CA LYS A 13 -13.46 8.60 23.67
C LYS A 13 -13.53 7.27 22.94
N LEU A 14 -14.72 6.84 22.52
CA LEU A 14 -14.92 5.61 21.75
C LEU A 14 -14.24 5.69 20.38
N GLY A 15 -14.42 6.82 19.67
CA GLY A 15 -13.72 7.08 18.41
C GLY A 15 -12.20 7.03 18.57
N LYS A 16 -11.66 7.70 19.60
CA LYS A 16 -10.23 7.64 19.93
C LYS A 16 -9.75 6.24 20.30
N ALA A 17 -10.53 5.44 21.01
CA ALA A 17 -10.17 4.07 21.38
C ALA A 17 -10.14 3.12 20.16
N ILE A 18 -11.07 3.30 19.23
CA ILE A 18 -11.10 2.57 17.95
C ILE A 18 -9.92 2.98 17.06
N GLU A 19 -9.59 4.28 17.02
CA GLU A 19 -8.43 4.82 16.31
C GLU A 19 -7.10 4.40 16.96
N GLN A 20 -7.08 4.27 18.30
CA GLN A 20 -5.97 3.78 19.13
C GLN A 20 -5.85 2.24 19.17
N GLU A 21 -6.58 1.47 18.36
CA GLU A 21 -6.14 0.10 18.06
C GLU A 21 -4.72 0.21 17.47
N ASN A 22 -3.71 0.04 18.34
CA ASN A 22 -2.29 0.29 18.14
C ASN A 22 -1.70 -0.57 17.02
N LYS A 23 -2.13 -0.34 15.78
CA LYS A 23 -1.55 -0.94 14.59
C LYS A 23 -0.25 -0.20 14.37
N SER A 24 0.83 -0.84 14.81
CA SER A 24 2.21 -0.40 14.56
C SER A 24 2.32 0.22 13.16
N PRO A 25 2.88 1.45 13.01
CA PRO A 25 3.01 2.13 11.72
C PRO A 25 3.62 1.22 10.65
N PHE A 26 4.57 0.36 11.05
CA PHE A 26 5.16 -0.66 10.21
C PHE A 26 4.14 -1.67 9.66
N LYS A 27 3.25 -2.19 10.52
CA LYS A 27 2.18 -3.13 10.10
C LYS A 27 1.22 -2.45 9.12
N LEU A 28 0.89 -1.18 9.35
CA LEU A 28 0.04 -0.40 8.46
C LEU A 28 0.68 -0.19 7.08
N GLN A 29 1.94 0.27 7.04
CA GLN A 29 2.68 0.44 5.79
C GLN A 29 2.87 -0.87 5.03
N LYS A 30 3.19 -1.96 5.74
CA LYS A 30 3.29 -3.30 5.14
C LYS A 30 1.96 -3.74 4.52
N LYS A 31 0.84 -3.54 5.24
CA LYS A 31 -0.50 -3.86 4.73
C LYS A 31 -0.84 -3.03 3.49
N GLN A 32 -0.52 -1.74 3.52
CA GLN A 32 -0.78 -0.82 2.42
C GLN A 32 0.02 -1.20 1.17
N LEU A 33 1.33 -1.43 1.30
CA LEU A 33 2.16 -1.87 0.18
C LEU A 33 1.64 -3.18 -0.42
N LYS A 34 1.31 -4.17 0.42
CA LYS A 34 0.72 -5.45 -0.04
C LYS A 34 -0.57 -5.22 -0.83
N LYS A 35 -1.46 -4.34 -0.36
CA LYS A 35 -2.72 -4.00 -1.06
C LYS A 35 -2.44 -3.41 -2.43
N LEU A 36 -1.59 -2.38 -2.50
CA LEU A 36 -1.26 -1.68 -3.75
C LEU A 36 -0.65 -2.62 -4.79
N LEU A 37 0.33 -3.44 -4.38
CA LEU A 37 0.95 -4.43 -5.27
C LEU A 37 -0.07 -5.45 -5.78
N LYS A 38 -0.98 -5.92 -4.90
CA LYS A 38 -2.00 -6.91 -5.29
C LYS A 38 -3.00 -6.32 -6.29
N MET A 39 -3.44 -5.09 -6.09
CA MET A 39 -4.38 -4.43 -7.00
C MET A 39 -3.77 -4.16 -8.38
N SER A 40 -2.47 -3.84 -8.42
CA SER A 40 -1.78 -3.46 -9.65
C SER A 40 -1.00 -4.59 -10.32
N MET A 41 -0.99 -5.82 -9.79
CA MET A 41 -0.11 -6.90 -10.30
C MET A 41 -0.34 -7.26 -11.78
N PHE A 42 -1.54 -7.04 -12.31
CA PHE A 42 -1.89 -7.33 -13.70
C PHE A 42 -1.69 -6.15 -14.66
N THR A 43 -1.32 -4.98 -14.13
CA THR A 43 -0.99 -3.79 -14.92
C THR A 43 0.36 -3.95 -15.62
N GLU A 44 0.65 -3.11 -16.62
CA GLU A 44 1.91 -3.12 -17.35
C GLU A 44 3.10 -2.88 -16.41
N ILE A 45 2.99 -1.92 -15.48
CA ILE A 45 4.02 -1.69 -14.45
C ILE A 45 4.16 -2.88 -13.50
N GLY A 46 3.04 -3.51 -13.12
CA GLY A 46 3.04 -4.67 -12.23
C GLY A 46 3.71 -5.89 -12.86
N LYS A 47 3.48 -6.12 -14.15
CA LYS A 47 4.14 -7.17 -14.95
C LYS A 47 5.63 -6.87 -15.14
N LYS A 48 5.99 -5.63 -15.50
CA LYS A 48 7.39 -5.21 -15.70
C LYS A 48 8.25 -5.47 -14.46
N TYR A 49 7.69 -5.22 -13.27
CA TYR A 49 8.41 -5.35 -12.00
C TYR A 49 8.06 -6.59 -11.18
N HIS A 50 7.34 -7.53 -11.78
CA HIS A 50 6.97 -8.81 -11.17
C HIS A 50 6.36 -8.65 -9.76
N PHE A 51 5.33 -7.82 -9.64
CA PHE A 51 4.66 -7.58 -8.35
C PHE A 51 4.12 -8.86 -7.73
N ASP A 52 3.73 -9.84 -8.54
CA ASP A 52 3.40 -11.22 -8.12
C ASP A 52 4.55 -11.88 -7.33
N ARG A 53 5.79 -11.78 -7.83
CA ARG A 53 6.99 -12.34 -7.18
C ARG A 53 7.40 -11.56 -5.94
N VAL A 54 7.14 -10.25 -5.92
CA VAL A 54 7.33 -9.42 -4.72
C VAL A 54 6.31 -9.80 -3.64
N LEU A 55 5.10 -10.20 -4.03
CA LEU A 55 4.02 -10.62 -3.14
C LEU A 55 4.12 -12.08 -2.65
N ALA A 56 4.75 -12.99 -3.40
CA ALA A 56 4.84 -14.41 -3.03
C ALA A 56 5.38 -14.64 -1.58
N PRO A 57 6.43 -13.95 -1.11
CA PRO A 57 6.93 -14.08 0.26
C PRO A 57 6.06 -13.38 1.32
N LEU A 58 5.07 -12.56 0.92
CA LEU A 58 4.16 -11.85 1.82
C LEU A 58 2.94 -12.70 2.22
N GLY A 59 2.73 -13.85 1.58
CA GLY A 59 1.67 -14.82 1.88
C GLY A 59 2.16 -16.02 2.69
N LEU A 60 3.42 -16.41 2.54
CA LEU A 60 4.02 -17.56 3.21
C LEU A 60 4.78 -17.14 4.47
N LEU A 61 4.63 -17.98 5.49
CA LEU A 61 5.22 -17.89 6.81
C LEU A 61 6.70 -17.51 6.79
N SER A 62 7.12 -16.80 7.84
CA SER A 62 8.52 -16.69 8.26
C SER A 62 9.48 -16.06 7.27
N LEU A 63 9.32 -14.75 7.04
CA LEU A 63 10.49 -13.96 6.70
C LEU A 63 11.34 -13.83 7.99
N SER A 64 12.50 -14.48 8.03
CA SER A 64 13.51 -14.28 9.08
C SER A 64 13.83 -12.79 9.29
N ASN A 65 13.68 -11.99 8.23
CA ASN A 65 13.78 -10.54 8.26
C ASN A 65 12.42 -9.87 8.01
N LYS A 66 11.92 -9.13 9.01
CA LYS A 66 10.64 -8.40 8.94
C LYS A 66 10.54 -7.47 7.73
N ARG A 67 11.66 -6.96 7.18
CA ARG A 67 11.74 -5.98 6.06
C ARG A 67 12.01 -6.60 4.69
N GLU A 68 12.16 -7.92 4.56
CA GLU A 68 12.55 -8.56 3.29
C GLU A 68 11.60 -8.24 2.12
N PHE A 69 10.29 -8.12 2.38
CA PHE A 69 9.31 -7.71 1.37
C PHE A 69 9.62 -6.32 0.78
N TYR A 70 10.07 -5.37 1.61
CA TYR A 70 10.41 -4.02 1.21
C TYR A 70 11.72 -4.00 0.43
N ASN A 71 12.71 -4.80 0.87
CA ASN A 71 13.98 -4.93 0.16
C ASN A 71 13.79 -5.48 -1.26
N ARG A 72 12.92 -6.48 -1.43
CA ARG A 72 12.56 -7.03 -2.76
C ARG A 72 11.87 -6.00 -3.64
N TYR A 73 10.88 -5.28 -3.08
CA TYR A 73 10.20 -4.20 -3.79
C TYR A 73 11.21 -3.15 -4.27
N LYS A 74 12.06 -2.64 -3.36
CA LYS A 74 13.07 -1.62 -3.65
C LYS A 74 14.11 -2.08 -4.67
N LYS A 75 14.46 -3.37 -4.67
CA LYS A 75 15.41 -3.94 -5.65
C LYS A 75 14.83 -3.98 -7.06
N ASN A 76 13.52 -4.23 -7.18
CA ASN A 76 12.87 -4.39 -8.49
C ASN A 76 12.32 -3.07 -9.04
N VAL A 77 11.80 -2.19 -8.18
CA VAL A 77 11.12 -0.96 -8.60
C VAL A 77 12.03 0.24 -8.42
N PRO A 78 12.45 0.92 -9.51
CA PRO A 78 13.25 2.11 -9.41
C PRO A 78 12.42 3.28 -8.86
N ILE A 79 13.11 4.27 -8.32
CA ILE A 79 12.49 5.56 -8.00
C ILE A 79 12.22 6.29 -9.32
N TYR A 80 10.98 6.69 -9.51
CA TYR A 80 10.52 7.40 -10.70
C TYR A 80 10.49 8.91 -10.47
N SER A 81 10.98 9.67 -11.44
CA SER A 81 10.59 11.06 -11.64
C SER A 81 9.33 11.12 -12.51
N TYR A 82 8.67 12.29 -12.52
CA TYR A 82 7.51 12.53 -13.38
C TYR A 82 7.81 12.20 -14.85
N ASN A 83 8.88 12.78 -15.42
CA ASN A 83 9.24 12.58 -16.82
C ASN A 83 9.49 11.10 -17.13
N LYS A 84 10.14 10.37 -16.21
CA LYS A 84 10.45 8.95 -16.41
C LYS A 84 9.18 8.09 -16.41
N ILE A 85 8.28 8.28 -15.45
CA ILE A 85 7.03 7.48 -15.41
C ILE A 85 6.08 7.87 -16.54
N TYR A 86 6.08 9.13 -16.94
CA TYR A 86 5.34 9.60 -18.09
C TYR A 86 5.80 8.91 -19.36
N ASN A 87 7.10 8.98 -19.67
CA ASN A 87 7.68 8.43 -20.90
C ASN A 87 7.58 6.90 -20.97
N GLU A 88 7.59 6.20 -19.83
CA GLU A 88 7.52 4.73 -19.82
C GLU A 88 6.08 4.19 -19.78
N PHE A 89 5.18 4.92 -19.10
CA PHE A 89 3.84 4.44 -18.77
C PHE A 89 2.74 5.47 -19.01
N TRP A 90 2.71 6.59 -18.30
CA TRP A 90 1.49 7.41 -18.24
C TRP A 90 1.02 7.97 -19.59
N TYR A 91 1.91 8.16 -20.57
CA TYR A 91 1.48 8.54 -21.93
C TYR A 91 0.47 7.54 -22.51
N LYS A 92 0.64 6.23 -22.25
CA LYS A 92 -0.29 5.18 -22.68
C LYS A 92 -1.65 5.31 -21.99
N SER A 93 -1.66 5.72 -20.72
CA SER A 93 -2.90 5.97 -19.99
C SER A 93 -3.65 7.17 -20.56
N LEU A 94 -2.93 8.21 -20.98
CA LEU A 94 -3.51 9.37 -21.67
C LEU A 94 -4.08 9.00 -23.04
N ASP A 95 -3.45 8.06 -23.74
CA ASP A 95 -3.95 7.48 -24.99
C ASP A 95 -5.13 6.49 -24.77
N GLY A 96 -5.63 6.36 -23.54
CA GLY A 96 -6.78 5.51 -23.20
C GLY A 96 -6.48 4.02 -23.01
N LYS A 97 -5.20 3.62 -22.98
CA LYS A 97 -4.82 2.22 -22.74
C LYS A 97 -5.16 1.84 -21.28
N PRO A 98 -5.97 0.79 -21.05
CA PRO A 98 -6.26 0.34 -19.70
C PRO A 98 -5.09 -0.44 -19.09
N ASN A 99 -5.08 -0.58 -17.76
CA ASN A 99 -4.13 -1.42 -17.02
C ASN A 99 -2.65 -1.08 -17.28
N VAL A 100 -2.31 0.19 -17.47
CA VAL A 100 -0.92 0.63 -17.65
C VAL A 100 -0.22 0.78 -16.30
N THR A 101 -0.77 1.64 -15.44
CA THR A 101 -0.42 1.76 -14.01
C THR A 101 -1.61 1.39 -13.13
N TRP A 102 -1.49 1.62 -11.82
CA TRP A 102 -2.46 1.28 -10.76
C TRP A 102 -3.89 1.74 -11.03
#